data_AF-A0A9D7K6H2-F1
#
_entry.id   AF-A0A9D7K6H2-F1
#
_cell.length_a   1.000
_cell.length_b   1.000
_cell.length_c   1.000
_cell.angle_alpha   90.00
_cell.angle_beta   90.00
_cell.angle_gamma   90.00
#
_symmetry.space_group_name_H-M   'P 1'
#
loop_
_entity.id
_entity.type
_entity.pdbx_description
1 polymer ?
#
loop_
_entity_poly.entity_id
_entity_poly.type
_entity_poly.pdbx_seq_one_letter_code
_entity_poly.pdbx_strand_id
1 'polypeptide(L)'
;MNVRYLMFDEDGEWQPAGRFLPVAERLKLTPQLDLAAVALGLDELEARPELTGLAINLSASSIQLPEFRRELHALLKRRQGTARLWLEVSEAGALAHFDAFRALCIELMHVGCQMGIEHFGRQFSEIGRLHDLGLDYTVDASFIRVAPR
;
A
#
# COMPACT_ATOMS: atom_id res chain seq x y z
N MET A 1 -3.59 6.69 -1.20
CA MET A 1 -4.42 5.96 -2.17
C MET A 1 -4.47 6.67 -3.52
N ASN A 2 -4.33 5.92 -4.62
CA ASN A 2 -4.32 6.40 -6.01
C ASN A 2 -5.54 5.95 -6.84
N VAL A 3 -6.65 5.59 -6.19
CA VAL A 3 -7.91 5.24 -6.89
C VAL A 3 -8.44 6.48 -7.61
N ARG A 4 -8.60 6.38 -8.94
CA ARG A 4 -9.07 7.48 -9.79
C ARG A 4 -10.57 7.47 -10.02
N TYR A 5 -11.14 6.27 -10.12
CA TYR A 5 -12.55 6.06 -10.34
C TYR A 5 -13.02 4.87 -9.49
N LEU A 6 -14.26 4.94 -9.03
CA LEU A 6 -14.93 3.85 -8.33
C LEU A 6 -16.32 3.66 -8.94
N MET A 7 -16.72 2.41 -9.11
CA MET A 7 -18.08 2.04 -9.52
C MET A 7 -18.77 1.42 -8.29
N PHE A 8 -19.96 1.89 -7.95
CA PHE A 8 -20.65 1.46 -6.71
C PHE A 8 -21.46 0.17 -6.89
N ASP A 9 -21.84 -0.15 -8.12
CA ASP A 9 -22.65 -1.27 -8.58
C ASP A 9 -22.16 -1.74 -9.96
N GLU A 10 -22.40 -3.00 -10.34
CA GLU A 10 -21.86 -3.59 -11.58
C GLU A 10 -22.32 -2.84 -12.85
N ASP A 11 -23.50 -2.23 -12.81
CA ASP A 11 -24.08 -1.42 -13.90
C ASP A 11 -23.98 0.10 -13.64
N GLY A 12 -23.11 0.49 -12.71
CA GLY A 12 -22.98 1.85 -12.21
C GLY A 12 -22.27 2.84 -13.11
N GLU A 13 -22.46 4.13 -12.80
CA GLU A 13 -21.60 5.17 -13.36
C GLU A 13 -20.27 5.25 -12.61
N TRP A 14 -19.16 5.27 -13.36
CA TRP A 14 -17.83 5.55 -12.83
C TRP A 14 -17.79 6.92 -12.14
N GLN A 15 -17.55 6.92 -10.83
CA GLN A 15 -17.44 8.13 -10.04
C GLN A 15 -15.98 8.55 -9.89
N PRO A 16 -15.62 9.80 -10.21
CA PRO A 16 -14.26 10.28 -10.04
C PRO A 16 -13.88 10.39 -8.57
N ALA A 17 -12.61 10.15 -8.28
CA ALA A 17 -12.00 10.22 -6.93
C ALA A 17 -12.36 11.49 -6.16
N GLY A 18 -12.32 12.64 -6.83
CA GLY A 18 -12.64 13.93 -6.21
C GLY A 18 -14.08 14.03 -5.66
N ARG A 19 -14.99 13.17 -6.12
CA ARG A 19 -16.38 13.13 -5.65
C ARG A 19 -16.57 12.22 -4.43
N PHE A 20 -15.94 11.04 -4.42
CA PHE A 20 -16.18 10.04 -3.37
C PHE A 20 -15.14 10.04 -2.24
N LEU A 21 -13.87 10.42 -2.51
CA LEU A 21 -12.81 10.38 -1.48
C LEU A 21 -13.12 11.26 -0.25
N PRO A 22 -13.60 12.51 -0.38
CA PRO A 22 -13.92 13.32 0.80
C PRO A 22 -15.04 12.72 1.66
N VAL A 23 -15.98 12.02 1.03
CA VAL A 23 -17.06 11.32 1.73
C VAL A 23 -16.52 10.10 2.44
N ALA A 24 -15.69 9.31 1.77
CA ALA A 24 -15.05 8.14 2.36
C ALA A 24 -14.18 8.51 3.56
N GLU A 25 -13.40 9.58 3.48
CA GLU A 25 -12.61 10.09 4.60
C GLU A 25 -13.49 10.49 5.79
N ARG A 26 -14.56 11.26 5.52
CA ARG A 26 -15.52 11.68 6.57
C ARG A 26 -16.21 10.51 7.25
N LEU A 27 -16.48 9.44 6.50
CA LEU A 27 -17.09 8.21 6.99
C LEU A 27 -16.06 7.18 7.50
N LYS A 28 -14.76 7.50 7.48
CA LYS A 28 -13.66 6.61 7.86
C LYS A 28 -13.65 5.28 7.09
N LEU A 29 -14.03 5.35 5.81
CA LEU A 29 -14.10 4.21 4.88
C LEU A 29 -12.80 3.99 4.09
N THR A 30 -11.78 4.83 4.31
CA THR A 30 -10.49 4.73 3.62
C THR A 30 -9.81 3.36 3.77
N PRO A 31 -9.80 2.70 4.96
CA PRO A 31 -9.20 1.37 5.10
C PRO A 31 -9.89 0.31 4.25
N GLN A 32 -11.23 0.36 4.16
CA GLN A 32 -12.01 -0.56 3.34
C GLN A 32 -11.74 -0.34 1.85
N LEU A 33 -11.61 0.92 1.43
CA LEU A 33 -11.24 1.25 0.04
C LEU A 33 -9.83 0.78 -0.29
N ASP A 34 -8.86 0.97 0.60
CA ASP A 34 -7.49 0.48 0.41
C ASP A 34 -7.47 -1.07 0.29
N LEU A 35 -8.19 -1.79 1.15
CA LEU A 35 -8.31 -3.26 1.06
C LEU A 35 -8.99 -3.71 -0.24
N ALA A 36 -10.06 -3.02 -0.66
CA ALA A 36 -10.75 -3.31 -1.91
C ALA A 36 -9.84 -3.09 -3.12
N ALA A 37 -9.06 -2.00 -3.14
CA ALA A 37 -8.08 -1.75 -4.18
C ALA A 37 -7.03 -2.87 -4.25
N VAL A 38 -6.51 -3.30 -3.09
CA VAL A 38 -5.57 -4.43 -3.00
C VAL A 38 -6.17 -5.73 -3.54
N ALA A 39 -7.41 -6.04 -3.16
CA ALA A 39 -8.10 -7.24 -3.64
C ALA A 39 -8.27 -7.22 -5.17
N LEU A 40 -8.74 -6.11 -5.73
CA LEU A 40 -8.92 -5.94 -7.18
C LEU A 40 -7.59 -6.03 -7.94
N GLY A 41 -6.52 -5.45 -7.40
CA GLY A 41 -5.21 -5.55 -8.02
C GLY A 41 -4.64 -6.97 -8.02
N LEU A 42 -4.92 -7.73 -6.96
CA LEU A 42 -4.59 -9.16 -6.91
C LEU A 42 -5.43 -9.98 -7.90
N ASP A 43 -6.73 -9.68 -8.01
CA ASP A 43 -7.61 -10.31 -9.01
C ASP A 43 -7.06 -10.09 -10.43
N GLU A 44 -6.65 -8.86 -10.75
CA GLU A 44 -6.06 -8.51 -12.05
C GLU A 44 -4.74 -9.26 -12.29
N LEU A 45 -3.84 -9.29 -11.30
CA LEU A 45 -2.57 -10.02 -11.41
C LEU A 45 -2.80 -11.52 -11.62
N GLU A 46 -3.76 -12.12 -10.94
CA GLU A 46 -4.08 -13.55 -11.07
C GLU A 46 -4.75 -13.88 -12.41
N ALA A 47 -5.63 -13.00 -12.91
CA ALA A 47 -6.26 -13.15 -14.22
C ALA A 47 -5.27 -12.96 -15.38
N ARG A 48 -4.17 -12.22 -15.17
CA ARG A 48 -3.21 -11.82 -16.20
C ARG A 48 -1.78 -12.21 -15.83
N PRO A 49 -1.35 -13.46 -16.12
CA PRO A 49 0.01 -13.90 -15.84
C PRO A 49 1.09 -13.09 -16.56
N GLU A 50 0.77 -12.44 -17.69
CA GLU A 50 1.68 -11.57 -18.44
C GLU A 50 1.91 -10.21 -17.77
N LEU A 51 1.02 -9.80 -16.84
CA LEU A 51 1.22 -8.58 -16.06
C LEU A 51 2.32 -8.81 -15.04
N THR A 52 3.48 -8.20 -15.25
CA THR A 52 4.69 -8.45 -14.44
C THR A 52 4.62 -7.85 -13.03
N GLY A 53 3.73 -6.88 -12.81
CA GLY A 53 3.48 -6.32 -11.49
C GLY A 53 2.45 -5.19 -11.50
N LEU A 54 1.96 -4.85 -10.31
CA LEU A 54 1.00 -3.77 -10.09
C LEU A 54 1.32 -3.04 -8.78
N ALA A 55 1.23 -1.72 -8.78
CA ALA A 55 1.45 -0.88 -7.60
C ALA A 55 0.15 -0.24 -7.11
N ILE A 56 -0.04 -0.29 -5.79
CA ILE A 56 -1.22 0.23 -5.10
C ILE A 56 -0.77 1.12 -3.95
N ASN A 57 -1.26 2.35 -3.93
CA ASN A 57 -0.91 3.30 -2.88
C ASN A 57 -1.86 3.07 -1.71
N LEU A 58 -1.31 2.81 -0.53
CA LEU A 58 -2.03 2.76 0.71
C LEU A 58 -2.11 4.15 1.34
N SER A 59 -3.20 4.40 2.06
CA SER A 59 -3.37 5.64 2.80
C SER A 59 -2.69 5.55 4.16
N ALA A 60 -2.01 6.62 4.56
CA ALA A 60 -1.31 6.67 5.85
C ALA A 60 -2.27 6.51 7.05
N SER A 61 -3.54 6.92 6.88
CA SER A 61 -4.61 6.72 7.86
C SER A 61 -5.00 5.24 8.03
N SER A 62 -4.90 4.45 6.97
CA SER A 62 -5.22 3.02 6.99
C SER A 62 -4.11 2.23 7.68
N ILE A 63 -2.85 2.48 7.33
CA ILE A 63 -1.72 1.71 7.90
C ILE A 63 -1.57 1.90 9.41
N GLN A 64 -2.08 3.00 9.98
CA GLN A 64 -2.10 3.24 11.42
C GLN A 64 -2.97 2.24 12.18
N LEU A 65 -4.02 1.72 11.54
CA LEU A 65 -5.00 0.86 12.17
C LEU A 65 -4.48 -0.58 12.22
N PRO A 66 -4.29 -1.18 13.42
CA PRO A 66 -3.85 -2.56 13.54
C PRO A 66 -4.79 -3.56 12.85
N GLU A 67 -6.09 -3.29 12.87
CA GLU A 67 -7.11 -4.13 12.22
C GLU A 67 -6.90 -4.18 10.71
N PHE A 68 -6.63 -3.03 10.09
CA PHE A 68 -6.33 -2.94 8.67
C PHE A 68 -5.08 -3.76 8.31
N ARG A 69 -3.98 -3.61 9.06
CA ARG A 69 -2.75 -4.35 8.76
C ARG A 69 -2.94 -5.86 8.89
N ARG A 70 -3.70 -6.30 9.90
CA ARG A 70 -4.08 -7.71 10.08
C ARG A 70 -4.91 -8.25 8.90
N GLU A 71 -5.91 -7.49 8.45
CA GLU A 71 -6.75 -7.88 7.31
C GLU A 71 -5.96 -7.92 6.00
N LEU A 72 -5.11 -6.91 5.76
CA LEU A 72 -4.21 -6.84 4.62
C LEU A 72 -3.26 -8.05 4.59
N HIS A 73 -2.61 -8.36 5.72
CA HIS A 73 -1.75 -9.53 5.84
C HIS A 73 -2.51 -10.84 5.54
N ALA A 74 -3.73 -10.98 6.06
CA ALA A 74 -4.56 -12.16 5.82
C ALA A 74 -4.98 -12.30 4.34
N LEU A 75 -5.27 -11.18 3.67
CA LEU A 75 -5.59 -11.12 2.25
C LEU A 75 -4.39 -11.57 1.42
N LEU A 76 -3.23 -10.95 1.62
CA LEU A 76 -2.02 -11.21 0.82
C LEU A 76 -1.51 -12.64 0.97
N LYS A 77 -1.56 -13.23 2.17
CA LYS A 77 -1.07 -14.60 2.43
C LYS A 77 -1.79 -15.69 1.63
N ARG A 78 -3.00 -15.41 1.13
CA ARG A 78 -3.86 -16.40 0.46
C ARG A 78 -3.85 -16.30 -1.07
N ARG A 79 -3.14 -15.31 -1.63
CA ARG A 79 -3.29 -14.88 -3.02
C ARG A 79 -2.01 -15.13 -3.82
N GLN A 80 -2.15 -15.66 -5.02
CA GLN A 80 -1.01 -16.05 -5.87
C GLN A 80 -0.34 -14.82 -6.53
N GLY A 81 -1.09 -13.74 -6.73
CA GLY A 81 -0.59 -12.47 -7.28
C GLY A 81 0.36 -11.70 -6.35
N THR A 82 0.44 -12.06 -5.08
CA THR A 82 1.13 -11.30 -4.02
C THR A 82 2.59 -10.99 -4.33
N ALA A 83 3.35 -11.92 -4.91
CA ALA A 83 4.76 -11.71 -5.24
C ALA A 83 5.00 -10.64 -6.32
N ARG A 84 3.97 -10.30 -7.10
CA ARG A 84 3.98 -9.27 -8.15
C ARG A 84 3.30 -7.97 -7.69
N LEU A 85 2.80 -7.92 -6.46
CA LEU A 85 2.12 -6.76 -5.92
C LEU A 85 3.10 -5.84 -5.18
N TRP A 86 3.00 -4.56 -5.50
CA TRP A 86 3.71 -3.47 -4.85
C TRP A 86 2.74 -2.64 -4.01
N LEU A 87 3.07 -2.46 -2.74
CA LEU A 87 2.32 -1.61 -1.83
C LEU A 87 3.16 -0.37 -1.52
N GLU A 88 2.59 0.80 -1.79
CA GLU A 88 3.30 2.07 -1.65
C GLU A 88 2.65 2.94 -0.58
N VAL A 89 3.47 3.63 0.22
CA VAL A 89 3.02 4.68 1.15
C VAL A 89 3.76 5.96 0.80
N SER A 90 3.09 7.11 0.83
CA SER A 90 3.79 8.37 0.57
C SER A 90 4.87 8.66 1.62
N GLU A 91 5.98 9.31 1.23
CA GLU A 91 7.07 9.70 2.14
C GLU A 91 6.52 10.44 3.37
N ALA A 92 5.68 11.45 3.16
CA ALA A 92 5.07 12.21 4.24
C ALA A 92 4.20 11.33 5.16
N GLY A 93 3.46 10.37 4.60
CA GLY A 93 2.61 9.46 5.37
C GLY A 93 3.43 8.47 6.20
N ALA A 94 4.49 7.91 5.63
CA ALA A 94 5.42 7.02 6.30
C ALA A 94 6.13 7.75 7.46
N LEU A 95 6.57 8.99 7.25
CA LEU A 95 7.25 9.78 8.28
C LEU A 95 6.30 10.25 9.39
N ALA A 96 5.08 10.67 9.04
CA ALA A 96 4.07 11.08 10.01
C ALA A 96 3.64 9.92 10.93
N HIS A 97 3.64 8.69 10.41
CA HIS A 97 3.19 7.49 11.13
C HIS A 97 4.25 6.39 11.10
N PHE A 98 5.46 6.78 11.46
CA PHE A 98 6.66 5.97 11.34
C PHE A 98 6.56 4.58 12.01
N ASP A 99 6.07 4.51 13.26
CA ASP A 99 5.94 3.24 13.98
C ASP A 99 4.92 2.31 13.32
N ALA A 100 3.83 2.87 12.78
CA ALA A 100 2.81 2.09 12.07
C ALA A 100 3.33 1.58 10.73
N PHE A 101 4.07 2.41 9.99
CA PHE A 101 4.72 2.01 8.75
C PHE A 101 5.77 0.91 8.98
N ARG A 102 6.58 1.06 10.04
CA ARG A 102 7.52 0.02 10.49
C ARG A 102 6.81 -1.29 10.82
N ALA A 103 5.74 -1.24 11.61
CA ALA A 103 4.96 -2.41 11.96
C ALA A 103 4.43 -3.11 10.71
N LEU A 104 3.87 -2.35 9.75
CA LEU A 104 3.42 -2.88 8.47
C LEU A 104 4.55 -3.59 7.71
N CYS A 105 5.73 -2.98 7.59
CA CYS A 105 6.87 -3.59 6.90
C CYS A 105 7.30 -4.91 7.55
N ILE A 106 7.34 -4.96 8.89
CA ILE A 106 7.68 -6.18 9.64
C ILE A 106 6.61 -7.27 9.42
N GLU A 107 5.34 -6.90 9.53
CA GLU A 107 4.21 -7.82 9.36
C GLU A 107 4.18 -8.42 7.95
N LEU A 108 4.53 -7.65 6.92
CA LEU A 108 4.51 -8.09 5.52
C LEU A 108 5.81 -8.73 5.03
N MET A 109 6.87 -8.70 5.83
CA MET A 109 8.22 -9.20 5.48
C MET A 109 8.22 -10.61 4.88
N HIS A 110 7.42 -11.53 5.42
CA HIS A 110 7.38 -12.93 5.01
C HIS A 110 6.22 -13.28 4.08
N VAL A 111 5.46 -12.28 3.64
CA VAL A 111 4.26 -12.47 2.80
C VAL A 111 4.60 -12.47 1.32
N GLY A 112 5.75 -11.90 0.95
CA GLY A 112 6.30 -11.94 -0.42
C GLY A 112 5.90 -10.77 -1.31
N CYS A 113 5.01 -9.87 -0.85
CA CYS A 113 4.74 -8.61 -1.55
C CYS A 113 5.90 -7.63 -1.40
N GLN A 114 5.97 -6.65 -2.30
CA GLN A 114 6.99 -5.61 -2.30
C GLN A 114 6.43 -4.35 -1.62
N MET A 115 7.27 -3.70 -0.81
CA MET A 115 6.95 -2.44 -0.13
C MET A 115 7.75 -1.30 -0.75
N GLY A 116 7.13 -0.13 -0.88
CA GLY A 116 7.77 1.06 -1.40
C GLY A 116 7.33 2.35 -0.71
N ILE A 117 8.17 3.39 -0.86
CA ILE A 117 7.84 4.75 -0.47
C ILE A 117 7.68 5.60 -1.73
N GLU A 118 6.48 6.11 -1.96
CA GLU A 118 6.18 6.99 -3.08
C GLU A 118 6.80 8.38 -2.86
N HIS A 119 7.40 8.94 -3.91
CA HIS A 119 8.01 10.28 -3.94
C HIS A 119 9.16 10.50 -2.93
N PHE A 120 9.90 9.45 -2.59
CA PHE A 120 11.03 9.49 -1.66
C PHE A 120 12.12 10.49 -2.09
N GLY A 121 12.78 11.12 -1.11
CA GLY A 121 13.89 12.04 -1.34
C GLY A 121 13.46 13.51 -1.45
N ARG A 122 12.20 13.84 -1.15
CA ARG A 122 11.78 15.25 -1.01
C ARG A 122 12.04 15.77 0.39
N GLN A 123 12.18 14.90 1.40
CA GLN A 123 12.49 15.26 2.78
C GLN A 123 13.86 14.73 3.23
N PHE A 124 14.93 15.23 2.58
CA PHE A 124 16.33 14.83 2.78
C PHE A 124 16.82 14.74 4.23
N SER A 125 16.24 15.50 5.17
CA SER A 125 16.65 15.49 6.59
C SER A 125 16.20 14.24 7.36
N GLU A 126 15.22 13.48 6.88
CA GLU A 126 14.62 12.36 7.61
C GLU A 126 15.06 10.98 7.08
N ILE A 127 15.97 10.94 6.09
CA ILE A 127 16.48 9.70 5.46
C ILE A 127 17.08 8.74 6.49
N GLY A 128 17.76 9.27 7.52
CA GLY A 128 18.39 8.46 8.57
C GLY A 128 17.41 7.63 9.38
N ARG A 129 16.19 8.14 9.64
CA ARG A 129 15.18 7.41 10.42
C ARG A 129 14.67 6.19 9.69
N LEU A 130 14.52 6.29 8.36
CA LEU A 130 14.14 5.15 7.54
C LEU A 130 15.28 4.11 7.55
N HIS A 131 16.54 4.52 7.36
CA HIS A 131 17.70 3.60 7.40
C HIS A 131 17.72 2.66 8.64
N ASP A 132 17.34 3.16 9.82
CA ASP A 132 17.35 2.39 11.08
C ASP A 132 16.34 1.22 11.14
N LEU A 133 15.45 1.09 10.17
CA LEU A 133 14.43 0.04 10.11
C LEU A 133 14.96 -1.34 9.67
N GLY A 134 16.25 -1.47 9.31
CA GLY A 134 16.80 -2.70 8.74
C GLY A 134 16.25 -3.00 7.33
N LEU A 135 15.82 -1.94 6.65
CA LEU A 135 15.31 -1.96 5.31
C LEU A 135 16.47 -1.59 4.37
N ASP A 136 16.75 -2.42 3.38
CA ASP A 136 17.72 -2.09 2.33
C ASP A 136 17.01 -1.23 1.29
N TYR A 137 17.34 0.06 1.30
CA TYR A 137 16.83 1.05 0.37
C TYR A 137 17.70 1.05 -0.88
N THR A 138 17.17 0.63 -2.03
CA THR A 138 17.91 0.75 -3.28
C THR A 138 17.59 2.08 -3.95
N VAL A 139 18.62 2.87 -4.26
CA VAL A 139 18.55 4.16 -4.96
C VAL A 139 18.30 3.94 -6.47
N ASP A 140 17.24 3.20 -6.79
CA ASP A 140 16.41 3.46 -7.98
C ASP A 140 15.08 4.16 -7.55
N ALA A 141 15.14 4.72 -6.33
CA ALA A 141 14.36 5.80 -5.72
C ALA A 141 13.05 5.52 -4.96
N SER A 142 12.57 4.28 -4.78
CA SER A 142 11.40 4.04 -3.90
C SER A 142 11.32 2.64 -3.25
N PHE A 143 12.41 1.86 -3.29
CA PHE A 143 12.36 0.44 -2.99
C PHE A 143 12.74 0.14 -1.55
N ILE A 144 11.88 -0.59 -0.83
CA ILE A 144 12.19 -1.22 0.46
C ILE A 144 12.27 -2.73 0.25
N ARG A 145 13.47 -3.30 0.39
CA ARG A 145 13.63 -4.75 0.57
C ARG A 145 14.01 -5.01 2.02
N VAL A 146 13.24 -5.86 2.69
CA VAL A 146 13.59 -6.29 4.03
C VAL A 146 14.54 -7.48 3.90
N ALA A 147 15.79 -7.33 4.32
CA ALA A 147 16.73 -8.45 4.33
C ALA A 147 16.37 -9.43 5.46
N PRO A 148 16.27 -10.74 5.20
CA PRO A 148 16.26 -11.72 6.27
C PRO A 148 17.64 -11.70 6.94
N ARG A 149 17.67 -11.39 8.24
CA ARG A 149 18.88 -11.57 9.06
C ARG A 149 19.17 -13.05 9.28
#